data_AF-A0A3D4E5J0-F1
#
_entry.id   AF-A0A3D4E5J0-F1
#
_cell.length_a   1.000
_cell.length_b   1.000
_cell.length_c   1.000
_cell.angle_alpha   90.00
_cell.angle_beta   90.00
_cell.angle_gamma   90.00
#
_symmetry.space_group_name_H-M   'P 1'
#
loop_
_entity.id
_entity.type
_entity.pdbx_description
1 polymer ?
#
loop_
_entity_poly.entity_id
_entity_poly.type
_entity_poly.pdbx_seq_one_letter_code
_entity_poly.pdbx_strand_id
1 'polypeptide(L)' 'FYKHESCGQCTPCREGVGWLWRVMVRMVQGNATVDEIDMLWDVTKEIEGKTIC' A
#
# COMPACT_ATOMS: atom_id res chain seq x y z
N PHE A 1 0.90 4.84 10.21
CA PHE A 1 0.07 3.98 11.07
C PHE A 1 -0.01 2.56 10.51
N TYR A 2 -0.84 2.29 9.48
CA TYR A 2 -1.11 0.92 9.01
C TYR A 2 0.12 0.06 8.67
N LYS A 3 1.19 0.63 8.10
CA LYS A 3 2.44 -0.10 7.86
C LYS A 3 3.13 -0.55 9.16
N HIS A 4 3.10 0.30 10.18
CA HIS A 4 3.76 0.05 11.47
C HIS A 4 2.93 -0.90 12.34
N GLU A 5 1.61 -0.75 12.29
CA GLU A 5 0.65 -1.53 13.08
C GLU A 5 0.15 -2.80 12.38
N SER A 6 0.64 -3.10 11.19
CA SER A 6 0.35 -4.38 10.56
C SER A 6 0.97 -5.49 11.42
N CYS A 7 0.14 -6.38 11.95
CA CYS A 7 0.62 -7.56 12.70
C CYS A 7 1.44 -8.53 11.83
N GLY A 8 1.42 -8.35 10.50
CA GLY A 8 2.22 -9.11 9.55
C GLY A 8 1.67 -10.50 9.21
N GLN A 9 0.49 -10.88 9.70
CA GLN A 9 -0.05 -12.25 9.56
C GLN A 9 -0.43 -12.62 8.12
N CYS A 10 -1.01 -11.69 7.35
CA CYS A 10 -1.38 -11.93 5.95
C CYS A 10 -0.51 -11.13 4.99
N THR A 11 -0.08 -11.78 3.89
CA THR A 11 0.79 -11.17 2.87
C THR A 11 0.18 -9.92 2.23
N PRO A 12 -1.13 -9.89 1.86
CA PRO A 12 -1.73 -8.68 1.29
C PRO A 12 -1.63 -7.47 2.21
N CYS A 13 -1.86 -7.63 3.52
CA CYS A 13 -1.67 -6.53 4.48
C CYS A 13 -0.18 -6.19 4.68
N ARG A 14 0.67 -7.19 4.98
CA ARG A 14 2.08 -6.96 5.33
C ARG A 14 2.86 -6.28 4.20
N GLU A 15 2.74 -6.80 2.99
CA GLU A 15 3.49 -6.30 1.84
C GLU A 15 2.75 -5.15 1.14
N GLY A 16 1.44 -5.27 0.97
CA GLY A 16 0.62 -4.28 0.27
C GLY A 16 0.60 -2.93 0.99
N VAL A 17 0.41 -2.91 2.31
CA VAL A 17 0.46 -1.67 3.10
C VAL A 17 1.88 -1.07 3.13
N GLY A 18 2.90 -1.93 3.08
CA GLY A 18 4.29 -1.50 2.94
C GLY A 18 4.56 -0.79 1.61
N TRP A 19 4.02 -1.34 0.52
CA TRP A 19 4.11 -0.73 -0.81
C TRP A 19 3.31 0.58 -0.90
N LEU A 20 2.06 0.59 -0.42
CA LEU A 20 1.22 1.80 -0.31
C LEU A 20 1.99 2.94 0.36
N TRP A 21 2.59 2.67 1.52
CA TRP A 21 3.35 3.67 2.25
C TRP A 21 4.54 4.23 1.45
N ARG A 22 5.30 3.39 0.74
CA ARG A 22 6.44 3.85 -0.07
C ARG A 22 6.00 4.75 -1.21
N VAL A 23 4.91 4.43 -1.89
CA VAL A 23 4.37 5.27 -2.97
C VAL A 23 3.85 6.59 -2.41
N MET A 24 3.09 6.56 -1.32
CA MET A 24 2.59 7.78 -0.67
C MET A 24 3.72 8.73 -0.22
N VAL A 25 4.82 8.19 0.32
CA VAL A 25 6.01 8.99 0.67
C VAL A 25 6.61 9.66 -0.57
N ARG A 26 6.75 8.93 -1.68
CA ARG A 26 7.26 9.48 -2.93
C ARG A 26 6.33 10.53 -3.54
N MET A 27 5.01 10.33 -3.46
CA MET A 27 4.01 11.30 -3.93
C MET A 27 4.14 12.64 -3.20
N VAL A 28 4.24 12.62 -1.86
CA VAL A 28 4.43 13.85 -1.06
C VAL A 28 5.75 14.55 -1.38
N GLN A 29 6.79 13.79 -1.72
CA GLN A 29 8.09 14.33 -2.13
C GLN A 29 8.14 14.84 -3.57
N GLY A 30 7.07 14.64 -4.37
CA GLY A 30 7.06 14.95 -5.80
C GLY A 30 7.93 14.00 -6.65
N ASN A 31 8.27 12.82 -6.12
CA ASN A 31 9.11 11.82 -6.77
C ASN A 31 8.31 10.55 -7.15
N ALA A 32 7.04 10.74 -7.47
CA ALA A 32 6.14 9.71 -8.00
C ALA A 32 5.71 10.07 -9.42
N THR A 33 5.43 9.07 -10.25
CA THR A 33 4.88 9.28 -11.59
C THR A 33 3.35 9.31 -11.55
N VAL A 34 2.70 9.84 -12.59
CA VAL A 34 1.23 9.85 -12.69
C VAL A 34 0.68 8.41 -12.73
N ASP A 35 1.34 7.51 -13.45
CA ASP A 35 0.95 6.08 -13.53
C ASP A 35 0.97 5.38 -12.16
N GLU A 36 1.73 5.89 -11.19
CA GLU A 36 1.73 5.36 -9.83
C GLU A 36 0.42 5.62 -9.08
N ILE A 37 -0.42 6.55 -9.54
CA ILE A 37 -1.75 6.78 -8.97
C ILE A 37 -2.67 5.58 -9.29
N ASP A 38 -2.67 5.12 -10.53
CA ASP A 38 -3.48 3.97 -10.96
C ASP A 38 -2.98 2.69 -10.31
N MET A 39 -1.66 2.49 -10.27
CA MET A 39 -1.08 1.36 -9.52
C MET A 39 -1.43 1.42 -8.02
N LEU A 40 -1.48 2.63 -7.43
CA LEU A 40 -1.89 2.80 -6.04
C LEU A 40 -3.31 2.31 -5.83
N TRP A 41 -4.22 2.67 -6.73
CA TRP A 41 -5.60 2.23 -6.73
C TRP A 41 -5.72 0.70 -6.83
N ASP A 42 -5.02 0.08 -7.78
CA ASP A 42 -5.06 -1.38 -7.96
C ASP A 42 -4.57 -2.12 -6.72
N VAL A 43 -3.50 -1.63 -6.07
CA VAL A 43 -3.00 -2.24 -4.84
C VAL A 43 -4.03 -2.13 -3.71
N THR A 44 -4.83 -1.06 -3.64
CA THR A 44 -5.91 -1.03 -2.63
C THR A 44 -6.92 -2.16 -2.83
N LYS A 45 -7.22 -2.53 -4.08
CA LYS A 45 -8.12 -3.64 -4.42
C LYS A 45 -7.51 -5.02 -4.19
N GLU A 46 -6.20 -5.13 -4.25
CA GLU A 46 -5.50 -6.36 -3.87
C GLU A 46 -5.42 -6.57 -2.36
N ILE A 47 -5.56 -5.50 -1.55
CA ILE A 47 -5.58 -5.59 -0.09
C ILE A 47 -7.01 -5.75 0.42
N GLU A 48 -7.95 -4.97 -0.13
CA GLU A 48 -9.36 -5.00 0.23
C GLU A 48 -9.96 -6.40 -0.02
N GLY A 49 -10.59 -6.98 1.01
CA GLY A 49 -11.26 -8.29 0.90
C GLY A 49 -10.32 -9.50 0.78
N LYS A 50 -8.99 -9.31 0.79
CA LYS A 50 -8.00 -10.40 0.74
C LYS A 50 -7.12 -10.47 2.01
N THR A 51 -7.47 -9.68 3.03
CA THR A 51 -6.84 -9.68 4.36
C THR A 51 -7.63 -10.57 5.33
N ILE A 52 -6.95 -11.05 6.39
CA ILE A 52 -7.56 -11.98 7.37
C ILE A 52 -8.49 -11.26 8.35
N CYS A 53 -8.18 -10.01 8.68
CA CYS A 53 -8.86 -9.20 9.69
C CYS A 53 -9.27 -7.85 9.12
#